data_AF-A0A2W4IRR8-F1
#
_entry.id   AF-A0A2W4IRR8-F1
#
_cell.length_a   1.000
_cell.length_b   1.000
_cell.length_c   1.000
_cell.angle_alpha   90.00
_cell.angle_beta   90.00
_cell.angle_gamma   90.00
#
_symmetry.space_group_name_H-M   'P 1'
#
loop_
_entity.id
_entity.type
_entity.pdbx_description
1 polymer ?
#
loop_
_entity_poly.entity_id
_entity_poly.type
_entity_poly.pdbx_seq_one_letter_code
_entity_poly.pdbx_strand_id
1 'polypeptide(L)'
;REIYRRIRRLAEDYADGHWLALGGGGYQLVRVVPRSWTHLLATALDRDLAPETPLPQGWLRIARRTSPNSHLPTTMSDGADTSFEPWGGDADRQVDAAIVQARRAVFPLHGLDPDDPRD
;
A
#
# COMPACT_ATOMS: atom_id res chain seq x y z
N ARG A 1 0.16 -4.34 -2.43
CA ARG A 1 0.71 -5.66 -2.81
C ARG A 1 1.94 -6.01 -1.98
N GLU A 2 3.05 -5.27 -2.05
CA GLU A 2 4.25 -5.59 -1.24
C GLU A 2 3.96 -5.64 0.27
N ILE A 3 3.11 -4.73 0.77
CA ILE A 3 2.66 -4.78 2.17
C ILE A 3 2.00 -6.11 2.54
N TYR A 4 1.18 -6.70 1.65
CA TYR A 4 0.49 -7.96 1.93
C TYR A 4 1.46 -9.13 1.94
N ARG A 5 2.44 -9.15 1.02
CA ARG A 5 3.50 -10.15 1.00
C ARG A 5 4.39 -10.05 2.24
N ARG A 6 4.68 -8.82 2.68
CA ARG A 6 5.45 -8.60 3.90
C ARG A 6 4.70 -9.11 5.12
N ILE A 7 3.40 -8.83 5.23
CA ILE A 7 2.58 -9.34 6.33
C ILE A 7 2.48 -10.87 6.28
N ARG A 8 2.29 -11.48 5.10
CA ARG A 8 2.31 -12.94 4.95
C ARG A 8 3.62 -13.54 5.45
N ARG A 9 4.77 -12.99 5.05
CA ARG A 9 6.08 -13.42 5.56
C ARG A 9 6.17 -13.29 7.08
N LEU A 10 5.73 -12.16 7.65
CA LEU A 10 5.73 -11.98 9.10
C LEU A 10 4.83 -13.00 9.81
N ALA A 11 3.69 -13.35 9.21
CA ALA A 11 2.81 -14.38 9.75
C ALA A 11 3.45 -15.77 9.70
N GLU A 12 4.14 -16.10 8.61
CA GLU A 12 4.92 -17.34 8.47
C GLU A 12 6.03 -17.41 9.51
N ASP A 13 6.81 -16.33 9.67
CA ASP A 13 7.98 -16.29 10.55
C ASP A 13 7.61 -16.28 12.04
N TYR A 14 6.50 -15.63 12.43
CA TYR A 14 6.22 -15.29 13.83
C TYR A 14 4.82 -15.67 14.33
N ALA A 15 3.95 -16.21 13.48
CA ALA A 15 2.58 -16.54 13.85
C ALA A 15 2.09 -17.88 13.27
N ASP A 16 3.01 -18.80 12.93
CA ASP A 16 2.69 -20.11 12.33
C ASP A 16 1.80 -20.02 11.08
N GLY A 17 1.98 -18.95 10.29
CA GLY A 17 1.18 -18.66 9.11
C GLY A 17 -0.23 -18.09 9.40
N HIS A 18 -0.59 -17.87 10.67
CA HIS A 18 -1.90 -17.33 11.03
C HIS A 18 -1.91 -15.81 10.92
N TRP A 19 -2.90 -15.29 10.19
CA TRP A 19 -3.16 -13.86 10.10
C TRP A 19 -4.65 -13.62 9.84
N LEU A 20 -5.16 -12.52 10.39
CA LEU A 20 -6.55 -12.11 10.27
C LEU A 20 -6.64 -10.80 9.48
N ALA A 21 -7.31 -10.84 8.34
CA ALA A 21 -7.60 -9.65 7.55
C ALA A 21 -8.90 -9.00 8.02
N LEU A 22 -8.81 -7.77 8.51
CA LEU A 22 -9.97 -6.98 8.95
C LEU A 22 -10.20 -5.78 8.02
N GLY A 23 -11.47 -5.39 7.93
CA GLY A 23 -11.85 -4.13 7.29
C GLY A 23 -11.45 -2.89 8.08
N GLY A 24 -11.54 -1.75 7.41
CA GLY A 24 -11.29 -0.43 7.97
C GLY A 24 -11.79 0.65 7.01
N GLY A 25 -11.30 1.88 7.18
CA GLY A 25 -11.64 2.98 6.28
C GLY A 25 -11.16 2.75 4.84
N GLY A 26 -11.98 3.14 3.86
CA GLY A 26 -11.66 3.04 2.45
C GLY A 26 -12.72 3.71 1.60
N TYR A 27 -12.39 4.87 1.03
CA TYR A 27 -13.40 5.77 0.44
C TYR A 27 -13.31 5.88 -1.09
N GLN A 28 -12.25 5.34 -1.67
CA GLN A 28 -12.07 5.24 -3.12
C GLN A 28 -12.72 3.96 -3.64
N LEU A 29 -14.06 3.91 -3.59
CA LEU A 29 -14.88 2.70 -3.78
C LEU A 29 -14.76 2.09 -5.17
N VAL A 30 -14.49 2.89 -6.19
CA VAL A 30 -14.36 2.41 -7.58
C VAL A 30 -12.91 2.33 -8.06
N ARG A 31 -11.97 3.01 -7.40
CA ARG A 31 -10.56 3.06 -7.85
C ARG A 31 -9.62 2.20 -7.03
N VAL A 32 -9.78 2.14 -5.71
CA VAL A 32 -8.75 1.56 -4.82
C VAL A 32 -9.29 0.36 -4.07
N VAL A 33 -10.39 0.52 -3.33
CA VAL A 33 -10.84 -0.47 -2.34
C VAL A 33 -10.99 -1.88 -2.94
N PRO A 34 -11.70 -2.07 -4.07
CA PRO A 34 -11.85 -3.40 -4.65
C PRO A 34 -10.52 -3.99 -5.13
N ARG A 35 -9.68 -3.21 -5.81
CA ARG A 35 -8.37 -3.69 -6.30
C ARG A 35 -7.45 -4.07 -5.16
N SER A 36 -7.42 -3.27 -4.09
CA SER A 36 -6.61 -3.51 -2.89
C SER A 36 -7.00 -4.81 -2.19
N TRP A 37 -8.31 -5.03 -1.97
CA TRP A 37 -8.82 -6.26 -1.38
C TRP A 37 -8.60 -7.49 -2.25
N THR A 38 -8.74 -7.36 -3.56
CA THR A 38 -8.43 -8.46 -4.48
C THR A 38 -6.95 -8.86 -4.39
N HIS A 39 -6.02 -7.91 -4.31
CA HIS A 39 -4.60 -8.21 -4.08
C HIS A 39 -4.33 -8.88 -2.73
N LEU A 40 -5.02 -8.45 -1.67
CA LEU A 40 -4.91 -9.07 -0.34
C LEU A 40 -5.36 -10.52 -0.37
N LEU A 41 -6.55 -10.79 -0.92
CA LEU A 41 -7.10 -12.15 -1.04
C LEU A 41 -6.22 -13.03 -1.93
N ALA A 42 -5.73 -12.50 -3.05
CA ALA A 42 -4.76 -13.18 -3.90
C ALA A 42 -3.50 -13.61 -3.12
N THR A 43 -2.94 -12.70 -2.32
CA THR A 43 -1.74 -12.99 -1.51
C THR A 43 -2.02 -14.06 -0.44
N ALA A 44 -3.18 -13.96 0.23
CA ALA A 44 -3.61 -14.92 1.25
C ALA A 44 -3.93 -16.32 0.71
N LEU A 45 -4.34 -16.41 -0.55
CA LEU A 45 -4.61 -17.66 -1.24
C LEU A 45 -3.37 -18.22 -1.97
N ASP A 46 -2.21 -17.56 -1.83
CA ASP A 46 -0.98 -17.87 -2.58
C ASP A 46 -1.19 -17.89 -4.11
N ARG A 47 -1.93 -16.90 -4.59
CA ARG A 47 -2.31 -16.71 -6.00
C ARG A 47 -2.11 -15.27 -6.42
N ASP A 48 -0.90 -14.77 -6.22
CA ASP A 48 -0.54 -13.38 -6.52
C ASP A 48 -0.95 -12.96 -7.94
N LEU A 49 -1.56 -11.78 -8.03
CA LEU A 49 -2.01 -11.21 -9.30
C LEU A 49 -0.97 -10.28 -9.89
N ALA A 50 -0.73 -10.45 -11.20
CA ALA A 50 0.12 -9.57 -11.96
C ALA A 50 -0.46 -8.13 -11.97
N PRO A 51 0.35 -7.09 -11.73
CA PRO A 51 -0.11 -5.69 -11.66
C PRO A 51 -0.88 -5.22 -12.90
N GLU A 52 -0.46 -5.69 -14.07
CA GLU A 52 -0.96 -5.39 -15.40
C GLU A 52 -2.23 -6.18 -15.76
N THR A 53 -2.68 -7.09 -14.90
CA THR A 53 -3.91 -7.86 -15.12
C THR A 53 -5.07 -6.92 -15.41
N PRO A 54 -5.77 -7.05 -16.56
CA PRO A 54 -6.91 -6.20 -16.89
C PRO A 54 -8.05 -6.38 -15.90
N LEU A 55 -8.76 -5.29 -15.60
CA LEU A 55 -9.96 -5.38 -14.79
C LEU A 55 -11.10 -6.07 -15.55
N PRO A 56 -11.88 -6.95 -14.90
CA PRO A 56 -13.00 -7.63 -15.54
C PRO A 56 -14.01 -6.64 -16.13
N GLN A 57 -14.44 -6.87 -17.38
CA GLN A 57 -15.41 -5.98 -18.06
C GLN A 57 -16.74 -5.86 -17.32
N GLY A 58 -17.17 -6.93 -16.64
CA GLY A 58 -18.36 -6.91 -15.78
C GLY A 58 -18.22 -5.91 -14.63
N TRP A 59 -17.06 -5.89 -13.97
CA TRP A 59 -16.76 -4.94 -12.90
C TRP A 59 -16.66 -3.51 -13.43
N LEU A 60 -15.98 -3.28 -14.56
CA LEU A 60 -15.88 -1.96 -15.19
C LEU A 60 -17.27 -1.37 -15.50
N ARG A 61 -18.21 -2.20 -15.94
CA ARG A 61 -19.60 -1.79 -16.20
C ARG A 61 -20.32 -1.34 -14.94
N ILE A 62 -20.12 -2.05 -13.83
CA ILE A 62 -20.70 -1.68 -12.52
C ILE A 62 -20.07 -0.37 -12.04
N ALA A 63 -18.73 -0.27 -12.07
CA ALA A 63 -18.00 0.91 -11.64
C ALA A 63 -18.41 2.18 -12.41
N ARG A 64 -18.62 2.09 -13.74
CA ARG A 64 -19.13 3.20 -14.57
C ARG A 64 -20.53 3.64 -14.17
N ARG A 65 -21.42 2.70 -13.80
CA ARG A 65 -22.78 3.03 -13.35
C ARG A 65 -22.75 3.71 -11.97
N THR A 66 -21.88 3.26 -11.07
CA THR A 66 -21.75 3.81 -9.72
C THR A 66 -21.05 5.16 -9.70
N SER A 67 -20.10 5.40 -10.60
CA SER A 67 -19.37 6.68 -10.68
C SER A 67 -19.13 7.09 -12.15
N PRO A 68 -20.14 7.70 -12.81
CA PRO A 68 -20.09 8.00 -14.24
C PRO A 68 -18.96 8.94 -14.65
N ASN A 69 -18.60 9.89 -13.79
CA ASN A 69 -17.61 10.93 -14.06
C ASN A 69 -16.21 10.57 -13.56
N SER A 70 -15.99 9.34 -13.06
CA SER A 70 -14.70 8.92 -12.52
C SER A 70 -13.79 8.34 -13.60
N HIS A 71 -12.51 8.69 -13.53
CA HIS A 71 -11.46 8.02 -14.28
C HIS A 71 -11.22 6.63 -13.69
N LEU A 72 -11.74 5.61 -14.37
CA LEU A 72 -11.61 4.23 -13.93
C LEU A 72 -10.25 3.65 -14.33
N PRO A 73 -9.59 2.91 -13.43
CA PRO A 73 -8.42 2.13 -13.80
C PRO A 73 -8.82 1.05 -14.81
N THR A 74 -7.86 0.63 -15.64
CA THR A 74 -8.04 -0.46 -16.61
C THR A 74 -7.35 -1.75 -16.17
N THR A 75 -6.42 -1.67 -15.22
CA THR A 75 -5.63 -2.79 -14.70
C THR A 75 -5.65 -2.83 -13.17
N MET A 76 -5.12 -3.93 -12.62
CA MET A 76 -5.08 -4.22 -11.18
C MET A 76 -4.14 -3.31 -10.37
N SER A 77 -3.29 -2.51 -11.01
CA SER A 77 -2.38 -1.56 -10.37
C SER A 77 -2.18 -0.31 -11.24
N ASP A 78 -1.48 0.70 -10.70
CA ASP A 78 -1.26 1.99 -11.36
C ASP A 78 0.16 2.11 -11.97
N GLY A 79 0.91 1.00 -12.05
CA GLY A 79 2.20 0.92 -12.75
C GLY A 79 3.40 1.50 -11.99
N ALA A 80 3.22 1.94 -10.74
CA ALA A 80 4.30 2.41 -9.90
C ALA A 80 5.13 1.25 -9.31
N ASP A 81 6.43 1.48 -9.13
CA ASP A 81 7.24 0.64 -8.26
C ASP A 81 6.76 0.83 -6.81
N THR A 82 6.67 -0.29 -6.10
CA THR A 82 6.17 -0.36 -4.72
C THR A 82 7.17 -1.07 -3.82
N SER A 83 8.39 -1.34 -4.30
CA SER A 83 9.48 -1.84 -3.47
C SER A 83 9.75 -0.87 -2.32
N PHE A 84 10.13 -1.43 -1.17
CA PHE A 84 10.56 -0.62 -0.05
C PHE A 84 11.89 0.07 -0.39
N GLU A 85 11.93 1.38 -0.22
CA GLU A 85 13.11 2.21 -0.34
C GLU A 85 13.35 2.84 1.03
N PRO A 86 14.52 2.59 1.67
CA PRO A 86 14.91 3.31 2.88
C PRO A 86 14.89 4.81 2.64
N TRP A 87 14.51 5.58 3.67
CA TRP A 87 14.56 7.03 3.56
C TRP A 87 16.02 7.49 3.54
N GLY A 88 16.39 8.29 2.54
CA GLY A 88 17.80 8.65 2.28
C GLY A 88 18.29 9.91 3.00
N GLY A 89 17.49 10.54 3.84
CA GLY A 89 17.82 11.79 4.55
C GLY A 89 17.55 13.08 3.76
N ASP A 90 17.30 12.99 2.45
CA ASP A 90 17.00 14.14 1.60
C ASP A 90 15.49 14.46 1.55
N ALA A 91 15.16 15.71 1.20
CA ALA A 91 13.80 16.26 1.22
C ALA A 91 13.19 16.42 -0.19
N ASP A 92 13.45 15.47 -1.08
CA ASP A 92 13.08 15.58 -2.51
C ASP A 92 11.60 15.24 -2.78
N ARG A 93 10.96 14.47 -1.90
CA ARG A 93 9.53 14.14 -1.98
C ARG A 93 8.75 14.97 -0.96
N GLN A 94 7.48 15.26 -1.28
CA GLN A 94 6.59 15.99 -0.37
C GLN A 94 6.45 15.32 1.01
N VAL A 95 6.55 13.98 1.07
CA VAL A 95 6.48 13.23 2.33
C VAL A 95 7.75 13.40 3.18
N ASP A 96 8.90 13.66 2.56
CA ASP A 96 10.18 13.72 3.25
C ASP A 96 10.24 14.93 4.19
N ALA A 97 9.65 16.06 3.78
CA ALA A 97 9.50 17.22 4.67
C ALA A 97 8.73 16.85 5.95
N ALA A 98 7.67 16.04 5.85
CA ALA A 98 6.92 15.59 7.02
C ALA A 98 7.75 14.64 7.90
N ILE A 99 8.56 13.76 7.30
CA ILE A 99 9.50 12.88 8.01
C ILE A 99 10.51 13.72 8.80
N VAL A 100 11.16 14.70 8.16
CA VAL A 100 12.13 15.60 8.81
C VAL A 100 11.49 16.36 9.98
N GLN A 101 10.30 16.93 9.79
CA GLN A 101 9.61 17.66 10.87
C GLN A 101 9.24 16.74 12.03
N ALA A 102 8.75 15.52 11.75
CA ALA A 102 8.45 14.54 12.80
C ALA A 102 9.71 14.12 13.57
N ARG A 103 10.82 13.86 12.87
CA ARG A 103 12.12 13.55 13.50
C ARG A 103 12.56 14.67 14.42
N ARG A 104 12.61 15.91 13.93
CA ARG A 104 13.02 17.09 14.73
C ARG A 104 12.13 17.35 15.95
N ALA A 105 10.83 17.05 15.86
CA ALA A 105 9.91 17.22 16.97
C ALA A 105 10.00 16.10 18.03
N VAL A 106 10.27 14.85 17.62
CA VAL A 106 10.16 13.67 18.48
C VAL A 106 11.51 13.12 18.93
N PHE A 107 12.51 13.07 18.06
CA PHE A 107 13.78 12.37 18.32
C PHE A 107 14.57 12.95 19.51
N PRO A 108 14.68 14.29 19.69
CA PRO A 108 15.34 14.86 20.85
C PRO A 108 14.74 14.43 22.19
N LEU A 109 13.43 14.11 22.22
CA LEU A 109 12.74 13.64 23.43
C LEU A 109 13.17 12.22 23.83
N HIS A 110 13.79 11.48 22.92
CA HIS A 110 14.28 10.11 23.12
C HIS A 110 15.82 10.02 23.07
N GLY A 111 16.53 11.15 23.03
CA GLY A 111 17.99 11.18 22.93
C GLY A 111 18.53 10.71 21.58
N LEU A 112 17.70 10.77 20.53
CA LEU A 112 18.06 10.44 19.15
C LEU A 112 18.43 11.72 18.38
N ASP A 113 19.37 11.61 17.45
CA ASP A 113 19.74 12.71 16.55
C ASP A 113 18.77 12.78 15.36
N PRO A 114 17.99 13.87 15.21
CA PRO A 114 17.02 13.99 14.13
C PRO A 114 17.64 14.03 12.73
N ASP A 115 18.92 14.39 12.62
CA ASP A 115 19.62 14.50 11.34
C ASP A 115 20.63 13.33 11.12
N ASP A 116 20.57 12.25 11.93
CA ASP A 116 21.40 11.04 11.73
C ASP A 116 21.07 10.32 10.40
N PRO A 117 22.04 10.17 9.48
CA PRO A 117 21.81 9.55 8.18
C PRO A 117 21.82 8.01 8.19
N ARG A 118 22.04 7.38 9.35
CA ARG A 118 22.12 5.90 9.48
C ARG A 118 20.76 5.22 9.66
N ASP A 119 19.69 6.00 9.75
CA ASP A 119 18.32 5.54 9.99
C ASP A 119 17.49 5.42 8.70
#